data_AF-A0A4Q1FRF5-F1
#
_entry.id   AF-A0A4Q1FRF5-F1
#
_cell.length_a   1.000
_cell.length_b   1.000
_cell.length_c   1.000
_cell.angle_alpha   90.00
_cell.angle_beta   90.00
_cell.angle_gamma   90.00
#
_symmetry.space_group_name_H-M   'P 1'
#
loop_
_entity.id
_entity.type
_entity.pdbx_description
1 polymer ?
#
loop_
_entity_poly.entity_id
_entity_poly.type
_entity_poly.pdbx_seq_one_letter_code
_entity_poly.pdbx_strand_id
1 'polypeptide(L)'
;MTISEIKEAALTCGILNQQELSKKIRALKDSGVSYLGCFAFTQHNQQISTLEAKDLTLELDAFTDEEKAEYNGYHNLMMEDFKEEEN
;
A
#
# COMPACT_ATOMS: atom_id res chain seq x y z
N MET A 1 -8.50 -10.06 -6.82
CA MET A 1 -9.12 -10.01 -5.48
C MET A 1 -9.85 -8.69 -5.33
N THR A 2 -11.02 -8.71 -4.70
CA THR A 2 -11.73 -7.50 -4.26
C THR A 2 -11.05 -6.91 -3.03
N ILE A 3 -11.34 -5.65 -2.71
CA ILE A 3 -10.82 -5.01 -1.49
C ILE A 3 -11.29 -5.77 -0.23
N SER A 4 -12.52 -6.26 -0.19
CA SER A 4 -13.04 -7.01 0.95
C SER A 4 -12.26 -8.31 1.19
N GLU A 5 -11.97 -9.06 0.12
CA GLU A 5 -11.15 -10.28 0.20
C GLU A 5 -9.73 -9.99 0.69
N ILE A 6 -9.14 -8.86 0.27
CA ILE A 6 -7.81 -8.43 0.72
C ILE A 6 -7.81 -8.12 2.21
N LYS A 7 -8.82 -7.41 2.70
CA LYS A 7 -8.96 -7.07 4.13
C LYS A 7 -9.09 -8.33 4.98
N GLU A 8 -9.92 -9.27 4.54
CA GLU A 8 -10.08 -10.55 5.23
C GLU A 8 -8.78 -11.36 5.25
N ALA A 9 -8.08 -11.44 4.11
CA ALA A 9 -6.77 -12.09 4.03
C ALA A 9 -5.72 -11.44 4.95
N ALA A 10 -5.73 -10.12 5.07
CA ALA A 10 -4.82 -9.37 5.92
C ALA A 10 -5.04 -9.66 7.42
N LEU A 11 -6.32 -9.75 7.84
CA LEU A 11 -6.70 -10.04 9.22
C LEU A 11 -6.47 -11.50 9.62
N THR A 12 -6.67 -12.44 8.68
CA THR A 12 -6.57 -13.88 8.95
C THR A 12 -5.13 -14.39 9.02
N CYS A 13 -4.16 -13.72 8.38
CA CYS A 13 -2.77 -14.18 8.36
C CYS A 13 -1.94 -13.79 9.59
N GLY A 14 -2.51 -13.02 10.54
CA GLY A 14 -1.79 -12.50 11.70
C GLY A 14 -0.85 -11.34 11.35
N ILE A 15 -0.38 -10.59 12.36
CA ILE A 15 0.54 -9.46 12.13
C ILE A 15 1.87 -10.00 11.62
N LEU A 16 2.24 -9.60 10.40
CA LEU A 16 3.49 -10.02 9.76
C LEU A 16 4.64 -9.11 10.20
N ASN A 17 5.84 -9.66 10.31
CA ASN A 17 7.04 -8.83 10.40
C ASN A 17 7.38 -8.20 9.03
N GLN A 18 8.30 -7.24 8.99
CA GLN A 18 8.61 -6.48 7.78
C GLN A 18 9.08 -7.37 6.59
N GLN A 19 9.83 -8.44 6.86
CA GLN A 19 10.31 -9.34 5.82
C GLN A 19 9.18 -10.21 5.26
N GLU A 20 8.32 -10.73 6.13
CA GLU A 20 7.12 -11.48 5.75
C GLU A 20 6.13 -10.62 4.98
N LEU A 21 5.92 -9.39 5.44
CA LEU A 21 5.08 -8.41 4.80
C LEU A 21 5.60 -8.07 3.40
N SER A 22 6.91 -7.83 3.25
CA SER A 22 7.54 -7.59 1.93
C SER A 22 7.27 -8.75 0.96
N LYS A 23 7.50 -9.99 1.40
CA LYS A 23 7.22 -11.19 0.59
C LYS A 23 5.74 -11.31 0.22
N LYS A 24 4.84 -11.04 1.16
CA LYS A 24 3.40 -11.12 0.95
C LYS A 24 2.91 -10.06 -0.04
N ILE A 25 3.37 -8.82 0.10
CA ILE A 25 3.04 -7.74 -0.83
C ILE A 25 3.60 -8.02 -2.23
N ARG A 26 4.84 -8.52 -2.35
CA ARG A 26 5.39 -8.95 -3.65
C ARG A 26 4.52 -10.03 -4.30
N ALA A 27 4.12 -11.07 -3.56
CA ALA A 27 3.24 -12.11 -4.08
C ALA A 27 1.86 -11.58 -4.53
N LEU A 28 1.28 -10.64 -3.77
CA LEU A 28 0.02 -9.99 -4.17
C LEU A 28 0.21 -9.19 -5.46
N LYS A 29 1.27 -8.38 -5.55
CA LYS A 29 1.62 -7.60 -6.74
C LYS A 29 1.79 -8.50 -7.96
N ASP A 30 2.58 -9.57 -7.84
CA ASP A 30 2.85 -10.52 -8.92
C ASP A 30 1.57 -11.26 -9.36
N SER A 31 0.56 -11.38 -8.48
CA SER A 31 -0.77 -11.91 -8.81
C SER A 31 -1.72 -10.89 -9.46
N GLY A 32 -1.26 -9.67 -9.74
CA GLY A 32 -2.06 -8.60 -10.36
C GLY A 32 -2.91 -7.79 -9.37
N VAL A 33 -2.63 -7.84 -8.07
CA VAL A 33 -3.27 -6.95 -7.10
C VAL A 33 -2.74 -5.53 -7.30
N SER A 34 -3.66 -4.57 -7.48
CA SER A 34 -3.33 -3.15 -7.62
C SER A 34 -2.59 -2.59 -6.40
N TYR A 35 -1.88 -1.47 -6.56
CA TYR A 35 -1.23 -0.74 -5.46
C TYR A 35 -2.19 -0.43 -4.30
N LEU A 36 -3.42 0.01 -4.61
CA LEU A 36 -4.44 0.28 -3.60
C LEU A 36 -4.80 -0.98 -2.79
N GLY A 37 -4.83 -2.13 -3.45
CA GLY A 37 -5.00 -3.43 -2.80
C GLY A 37 -3.82 -3.78 -1.89
N CYS A 38 -2.58 -3.53 -2.32
CA CYS A 38 -1.40 -3.73 -1.49
C CYS A 38 -1.42 -2.82 -0.25
N PHE A 39 -1.79 -1.55 -0.38
CA PHE A 39 -1.92 -0.64 0.77
C PHE A 39 -3.02 -1.09 1.72
N ALA A 40 -4.18 -1.50 1.19
CA ALA A 40 -5.27 -2.04 2.00
C ALA A 40 -4.82 -3.30 2.77
N PHE A 41 -4.03 -4.17 2.14
CA PHE A 41 -3.47 -5.32 2.84
C PHE A 41 -2.57 -4.88 4.00
N THR A 42 -1.58 -4.03 3.73
CA THR A 42 -0.64 -3.53 4.76
C THR A 42 -1.37 -2.84 5.91
N GLN A 43 -2.32 -1.97 5.59
CA GLN A 43 -3.13 -1.23 6.57
C GLN A 43 -3.83 -2.17 7.55
N HIS A 44 -4.55 -3.16 7.02
CA HIS A 44 -5.33 -4.07 7.83
C HIS A 44 -4.48 -5.11 8.55
N ASN A 45 -3.35 -5.52 7.96
CA ASN A 45 -2.43 -6.45 8.58
C ASN A 45 -1.69 -5.82 9.78
N GLN A 46 -1.25 -4.57 9.63
CA GLN A 46 -0.48 -3.84 10.65
C GLN A 46 -1.36 -3.03 11.60
N GLN A 47 -2.66 -2.91 11.32
CA GLN A 47 -3.64 -2.13 12.11
C GLN A 47 -3.26 -0.65 12.26
N ILE A 48 -2.77 -0.06 11.17
CA ILE A 48 -2.30 1.33 11.10
C ILE A 48 -3.22 2.20 10.24
N SER A 49 -2.97 3.52 10.22
CA SER A 49 -3.71 4.45 9.37
C SER A 49 -3.40 4.23 7.88
N THR A 50 -4.25 4.77 7.01
CA THR A 50 -4.05 4.70 5.55
C THR A 50 -2.73 5.36 5.12
N LEU A 51 -2.35 6.47 5.75
CA LEU A 51 -1.10 7.18 5.42
C LEU A 51 0.12 6.36 5.84
N GLU A 52 0.12 5.83 7.07
CA GLU A 52 1.21 4.96 7.54
C GLU A 52 1.32 3.69 6.69
N ALA A 53 0.18 3.10 6.28
CA ALA A 53 0.17 1.92 5.42
C ALA A 53 0.77 2.19 4.04
N LYS A 54 0.45 3.35 3.46
CA LYS A 54 1.05 3.81 2.20
C LYS A 54 2.57 3.90 2.34
N ASP A 55 3.04 4.68 3.31
CA ASP A 55 4.48 4.92 3.51
C ASP A 55 5.22 3.61 3.79
N LEU A 56 4.71 2.79 4.72
CA LEU A 56 5.29 1.49 5.03
C LEU A 56 5.34 0.57 3.80
N THR A 57 4.27 0.52 3.00
CA THR A 57 4.23 -0.36 1.81
C THR A 57 5.27 0.04 0.77
N LEU A 58 5.54 1.34 0.61
CA LEU A 58 6.58 1.84 -0.30
C LEU A 58 8.00 1.60 0.23
N GLU A 59 8.17 1.47 1.55
CA GLU A 59 9.45 1.10 2.16
C GLU A 59 9.79 -0.40 2.00
N LEU A 60 8.79 -1.26 1.75
CA LEU A 60 9.00 -2.69 1.58
C LEU A 60 9.87 -3.01 0.36
N ASP A 61 10.63 -4.10 0.49
CA ASP A 61 11.30 -4.75 -0.65
C ASP A 61 10.27 -5.54 -1.47
N ALA A 62 9.29 -4.82 -2.02
CA ALA A 62 8.24 -5.35 -2.89
C ALA A 62 8.09 -4.51 -4.16
N PHE A 63 8.53 -3.25 -4.13
CA PHE A 63 8.45 -2.30 -5.23
C PHE A 63 9.84 -1.81 -5.63
N THR A 64 10.02 -1.59 -6.92
CA THR A 64 11.18 -0.91 -7.50
C THR A 64 11.11 0.59 -7.23
N ASP A 65 12.24 1.29 -7.37
CA ASP A 65 12.27 2.74 -7.19
C ASP A 65 11.38 3.48 -8.21
N GLU A 66 11.23 2.93 -9.42
CA GLU A 66 10.35 3.48 -10.46
C GLU A 66 8.87 3.35 -10.07
N GLU A 67 8.43 2.17 -9.60
CA GLU A 67 7.06 1.97 -9.12
C GLU A 67 6.74 2.89 -7.92
N LYS A 68 7.71 3.10 -7.02
CA LYS A 68 7.56 4.03 -5.89
C LYS A 68 7.45 5.48 -6.35
N ALA A 69 8.28 5.88 -7.32
CA ALA A 69 8.25 7.21 -7.89
C ALA A 69 6.94 7.50 -8.63
N GLU A 70 6.44 6.52 -9.42
CA GLU A 70 5.16 6.62 -10.11
C GLU A 70 4.01 6.83 -9.12
N TYR A 71 3.96 6.02 -8.06
CA TYR A 71 2.95 6.15 -7.02
C TYR A 71 2.98 7.52 -6.33
N ASN A 72 4.16 7.97 -5.91
CA ASN A 72 4.32 9.27 -5.26
C ASN A 72 3.97 10.43 -6.23
N GLY A 73 4.22 10.27 -7.52
CA GLY A 73 3.80 11.19 -8.56
C GLY A 73 2.28 11.36 -8.59
N TYR A 74 1.52 10.27 -8.66
CA TYR A 74 0.05 10.33 -8.63
C TYR A 74 -0.50 10.92 -7.32
N HIS A 75 0.11 10.57 -6.19
CA HIS A 75 -0.28 11.14 -4.90
C HIS A 75 -0.04 12.65 -4.85
N ASN A 76 1.12 13.12 -5.30
CA ASN A 76 1.46 14.54 -5.33
C ASN A 76 0.54 15.31 -6.27
N LEU A 77 0.27 14.80 -7.47
CA LEU A 77 -0.67 15.41 -8.41
C LEU A 77 -2.06 15.55 -7.79
N MET A 78 -2.56 14.48 -7.15
CA MET A 78 -3.85 14.54 -6.46
C MET A 78 -3.83 15.60 -5.35
N MET A 79 -2.79 15.64 -4.52
CA MET A 79 -2.68 16.62 -3.44
C MET A 79 -2.49 18.06 -3.94
N GLU A 80 -1.91 18.27 -5.13
CA GLU A 80 -1.83 19.58 -5.77
C GLU A 80 -3.22 20.14 -6.09
N ASP A 81 -4.16 19.29 -6.54
CA ASP A 81 -5.54 19.68 -6.80
C ASP A 81 -6.32 20.04 -5.50
N PHE A 82 -5.88 19.54 -4.35
CA PHE A 82 -6.48 19.82 -3.03
C PHE A 82 -5.78 20.94 -2.25
N LYS A 83 -4.67 21.47 -2.76
CA LYS A 83 -4.13 22.74 -2.26
C LYS A 83 -5.09 23.83 -2.72
N GLU A 84 -6.10 24.13 -1.90
CA GLU A 84 -6.83 25.38 -2.01
C GLU A 84 -5.80 26.51 -2.15
N GLU A 85 -5.91 27.32 -3.20
CA GLU A 85 -5.24 28.60 -3.24
C GLU A 85 -5.64 29.32 -1.94
N GLU A 86 -4.71 29.48 -1.01
CA GLU A 86 -4.87 30.38 0.14
C GLU A 86 -5.10 31.79 -0.43
N ASN A 87 -6.37 32.13 -0.69
CA ASN A 87 -6.85 33.46 -1.06
C ASN A 87 -7.44 34.15 0.17
#